data_AF-A0A935EZI3-F1
#
_entry.id   AF-A0A935EZI3-F1
#
_cell.length_a   1.000
_cell.length_b   1.000
_cell.length_c   1.000
_cell.angle_alpha   90.00
_cell.angle_beta   90.00
_cell.angle_gamma   90.00
#
_symmetry.space_group_name_H-M   'P 1'
#
loop_
_entity.id
_entity.type
_entity.pdbx_description
1 polymer ?
#
loop_
_entity_poly.entity_id
_entity_poly.type
_entity_poly.pdbx_seq_one_letter_code
_entity_poly.pdbx_strand_id
1 'polypeptide(L)'
;MDGLPENYLKGIELFNAGRFYECHEVLEEIWLKAEGTEREFLHALIQQPPHFTTTRGNLKGAEGVFIRAKRNFDSLPRIVMRLDIPGFVCLLEDYLAGTRRPGSIVNPHNSTYRQKTIVIDRTRLTLLGIWLGVMCYFSFVVAPAVFSVLPSPVLAGSVVSRTLGIAELIGIILGLILHRFMRFRKMCAEKPTGSSHY
;
A
#
# COMPACT_ATOMS: atom_id res chain seq x y z
N MET A 1 -0.88 20.87 27.18
CA MET A 1 -0.75 19.71 28.08
C MET A 1 -0.81 18.41 27.28
N ASP A 2 -0.37 18.34 26.01
CA ASP A 2 -1.21 17.53 25.10
C ASP A 2 -0.52 16.23 24.67
N GLY A 3 -0.32 15.38 25.68
CA GLY A 3 -0.14 13.94 25.50
C GLY A 3 -1.45 13.30 25.04
N LEU A 4 -1.36 12.24 24.23
CA LEU A 4 -2.53 11.41 23.93
C LEU A 4 -3.08 10.80 25.23
N PRO A 5 -4.40 10.53 25.33
CA PRO A 5 -4.96 9.87 26.50
C PRO A 5 -4.23 8.55 26.79
N GLU A 6 -3.90 8.28 28.05
CA GLU A 6 -3.20 7.06 28.45
C GLU A 6 -3.99 5.81 28.04
N ASN A 7 -5.30 5.83 28.24
CA ASN A 7 -6.21 4.76 27.80
C ASN A 7 -6.19 4.59 26.27
N TYR A 8 -6.01 5.66 25.49
CA TYR A 8 -5.87 5.52 24.04
C TYR A 8 -4.59 4.76 23.69
N LEU A 9 -3.46 5.17 24.25
CA LEU A 9 -2.18 4.47 24.05
C LEU A 9 -2.27 3.01 24.50
N LYS A 10 -2.94 2.76 25.64
CA LYS A 10 -3.16 1.42 26.14
C LYS A 10 -4.02 0.57 25.21
N GLY A 11 -5.08 1.15 24.66
CA GLY A 11 -5.92 0.52 23.64
C GLY A 11 -5.12 0.10 22.41
N ILE A 12 -4.20 0.95 21.94
CA ILE A 12 -3.30 0.62 20.82
C ILE A 12 -2.34 -0.52 21.17
N GLU A 13 -1.75 -0.55 22.37
CA GLU A 13 -0.93 -1.67 22.82
C GLU A 13 -1.70 -3.00 22.82
N LEU A 14 -2.93 -2.99 23.36
CA LEU A 14 -3.78 -4.16 23.42
C LEU A 14 -4.19 -4.64 22.02
N PHE A 15 -4.50 -3.70 21.12
CA PHE A 15 -4.77 -3.99 19.71
C PHE A 15 -3.59 -4.72 19.05
N ASN A 16 -2.38 -4.18 19.21
CA ASN A 16 -1.16 -4.79 18.68
C ASN A 16 -0.89 -6.16 19.30
N ALA A 17 -1.17 -6.35 20.58
CA ALA A 17 -1.06 -7.64 21.26
C ALA A 17 -2.12 -8.68 20.81
N GLY A 18 -3.07 -8.30 19.95
CA GLY A 18 -4.21 -9.14 19.56
C GLY A 18 -5.22 -9.36 20.69
N ARG A 19 -5.13 -8.57 21.77
CA ARG A 19 -6.03 -8.55 22.93
C ARG A 19 -7.21 -7.63 22.65
N PHE A 20 -7.99 -8.01 21.64
CA PHE A 20 -8.98 -7.11 21.07
C PHE A 20 -10.19 -6.88 21.96
N TYR A 21 -10.54 -7.83 22.83
CA TYR A 21 -11.63 -7.62 23.80
C TYR A 21 -11.24 -6.55 24.82
N GLU A 22 -10.05 -6.67 25.41
CA GLU A 22 -9.57 -5.68 26.38
C GLU A 22 -9.30 -4.32 25.70
N CYS A 23 -8.88 -4.33 24.44
CA CYS A 23 -8.77 -3.12 23.62
C CYS A 23 -10.12 -2.39 23.52
N HIS A 24 -11.20 -3.12 23.24
CA HIS A 24 -12.54 -2.55 23.15
C HIS A 24 -12.95 -1.86 24.45
N GLU A 25 -12.82 -2.56 25.60
CA GLU A 25 -13.22 -2.01 26.90
C GLU A 25 -12.48 -0.72 27.23
N VAL A 26 -11.15 -0.71 27.06
CA VAL A 26 -10.33 0.47 27.37
C VAL A 26 -10.66 1.66 26.45
N LEU A 27 -10.95 1.40 25.17
CA LEU A 27 -11.30 2.46 24.23
C LEU A 27 -12.74 2.98 24.45
N GLU A 28 -13.67 2.13 24.91
CA GLU A 28 -15.05 2.53 25.22
C GLU A 28 -15.09 3.59 26.33
N GLU A 29 -14.24 3.46 27.36
CA GLU A 29 -14.17 4.42 28.46
C GLU A 29 -13.83 5.85 28.02
N ILE A 30 -12.93 5.99 27.03
CA ILE A 30 -12.57 7.30 26.48
C ILE A 30 -13.59 7.77 25.45
N TRP A 31 -14.21 6.87 24.69
CA TRP A 31 -15.26 7.20 23.74
C TRP A 31 -16.48 7.83 24.41
N LEU A 32 -16.89 7.30 25.58
CA LEU A 32 -18.02 7.84 26.35
C LEU A 32 -17.83 9.31 26.76
N LYS A 33 -16.57 9.77 26.86
CA LYS A 33 -16.19 11.13 27.27
C LYS A 33 -15.77 12.01 26.10
N ALA A 34 -15.54 11.43 24.93
CA ALA A 34 -15.08 12.14 23.75
C ALA A 34 -16.24 12.86 23.05
N GLU A 35 -15.91 13.95 22.35
CA GLU A 35 -16.84 14.74 21.53
C GLU A 35 -16.28 14.96 20.12
N GLY A 36 -17.15 15.38 19.20
CA GLY A 36 -16.77 15.71 17.81
C GLY A 36 -16.01 14.59 17.09
N THR A 37 -14.96 14.97 16.35
CA THR A 37 -14.15 14.06 15.53
C THR A 37 -13.46 12.97 16.35
N GLU A 38 -13.06 13.24 17.59
CA GLU A 38 -12.45 12.23 18.47
C GLU A 38 -13.45 11.12 18.79
N ARG A 39 -14.70 11.49 19.11
CA ARG A 39 -15.78 10.53 19.37
C ARG A 39 -16.07 9.68 18.14
N GLU A 40 -16.17 10.29 16.97
CA GLU A 40 -16.42 9.58 15.71
C GLU A 40 -15.27 8.60 15.38
N PHE A 41 -14.03 9.04 15.59
CA PHE A 41 -12.84 8.23 15.42
C PHE A 41 -12.80 7.03 16.36
N LEU A 42 -13.00 7.27 17.67
CA LEU A 42 -13.02 6.20 18.66
C LEU A 42 -14.17 5.22 18.40
N HIS A 43 -15.34 5.72 17.98
CA HIS A 43 -16.47 4.87 17.60
C HIS A 43 -16.13 3.95 16.42
N ALA A 44 -15.44 4.47 15.39
CA ALA A 44 -15.00 3.66 14.27
C ALA A 44 -13.95 2.62 14.70
N LEU A 45 -13.04 3.00 15.59
CA LEU A 45 -11.98 2.14 16.12
C LEU A 45 -12.56 0.99 16.97
N ILE A 46 -13.50 1.27 17.89
CA ILE A 46 -14.09 0.29 18.83
C ILE A 46 -14.95 -0.77 18.13
N GLN A 47 -15.54 -0.46 16.97
CA GLN A 47 -16.33 -1.44 16.22
C GLN A 47 -15.50 -2.60 15.66
N GLN A 48 -14.17 -2.46 15.56
CA GLN A 48 -13.30 -3.47 14.93
C GLN A 48 -12.82 -4.57 15.89
N PRO A 49 -12.31 -4.26 17.10
CA PRO A 49 -11.64 -5.21 17.98
C PRO A 49 -12.46 -6.45 18.36
N PRO A 50 -13.69 -6.37 18.90
CA PRO A 50 -14.44 -7.57 19.33
C PRO A 50 -14.76 -8.51 18.17
N HIS A 51 -14.79 -7.98 16.96
CA HIS A 51 -15.07 -8.77 15.79
C HIS A 51 -13.86 -9.63 15.41
N PHE A 52 -12.64 -9.10 15.51
CA PHE A 52 -11.42 -9.83 15.16
C PHE A 52 -11.14 -11.07 16.04
N THR A 53 -11.59 -11.09 17.30
CA THR A 53 -11.54 -12.32 18.12
C THR A 53 -12.48 -13.40 17.61
N THR A 54 -13.67 -13.01 17.14
CA THR A 54 -14.73 -13.91 16.65
C THR A 54 -14.45 -14.45 15.24
N THR A 55 -13.65 -13.73 14.45
CA THR A 55 -13.38 -14.09 13.03
C THR A 55 -12.50 -15.30 12.80
N ARG A 56 -11.88 -15.89 13.83
CA ARG A 56 -11.11 -17.14 13.69
C ARG A 56 -11.93 -18.32 13.12
N GLY A 57 -13.26 -18.21 13.04
CA GLY A 57 -14.15 -19.16 12.34
C GLY A 57 -15.23 -18.54 11.44
N ASN A 58 -15.30 -17.21 11.27
CA ASN A 58 -16.36 -16.53 10.49
C ASN A 58 -15.83 -15.30 9.72
N LEU A 59 -15.17 -15.56 8.60
CA LEU A 59 -14.57 -14.51 7.73
C LEU A 59 -15.63 -13.63 7.04
N LYS A 60 -16.79 -14.18 6.66
CA LYS A 60 -17.85 -13.40 6.00
C LYS A 60 -18.48 -12.36 6.93
N GLY A 61 -18.64 -12.72 8.21
CA GLY A 61 -19.04 -11.75 9.23
C GLY A 61 -18.01 -10.64 9.42
N ALA A 62 -16.71 -10.99 9.34
CA ALA A 62 -15.56 -10.06 9.37
C ALA A 62 -15.71 -8.92 8.39
N GLU A 63 -15.92 -9.30 7.16
CA GLU A 63 -15.99 -8.41 6.03
C GLU A 63 -17.17 -7.45 6.17
N GLY A 64 -18.35 -7.94 6.57
CA GLY A 64 -19.54 -7.12 6.73
C GLY A 64 -19.41 -6.04 7.82
N VAL A 65 -18.76 -6.35 8.95
CA VAL A 65 -18.51 -5.37 10.02
C VAL A 65 -17.43 -4.37 9.61
N PHE A 66 -16.37 -4.84 8.96
CA PHE A 66 -15.32 -3.99 8.44
C PHE A 66 -15.83 -2.98 7.40
N ILE A 67 -16.67 -3.42 6.44
CA ILE A 67 -17.28 -2.53 5.44
C ILE A 67 -18.06 -1.40 6.11
N ARG A 68 -18.81 -1.69 7.18
CA ARG A 68 -19.58 -0.68 7.91
C ARG A 68 -18.69 0.33 8.60
N ALA A 69 -17.58 -0.12 9.20
CA ALA A 69 -16.66 0.78 9.86
C ALA A 69 -15.77 1.57 8.91
N LYS A 70 -15.43 1.01 7.75
CA LYS A 70 -14.74 1.74 6.67
C LYS A 70 -15.51 3.00 6.27
N ARG A 71 -16.83 2.92 6.17
CA ARG A 71 -17.69 4.08 5.94
C ARG A 71 -17.56 5.16 7.02
N ASN A 72 -17.34 4.77 8.27
CA ASN A 72 -17.12 5.71 9.37
C ASN A 72 -15.70 6.33 9.31
N PHE A 73 -14.71 5.58 8.80
CA PHE A 73 -13.36 6.10 8.56
C PHE A 73 -13.30 7.07 7.38
N ASP A 74 -14.12 6.88 6.34
CA ASP A 74 -14.13 7.73 5.13
C ASP A 74 -14.55 9.18 5.42
N SER A 75 -15.34 9.42 6.48
CA SER A 75 -15.76 10.77 6.89
C SER A 75 -14.77 11.48 7.81
N LEU A 76 -13.72 10.80 8.28
CA LEU A 76 -12.76 11.36 9.22
C LEU A 76 -11.62 12.10 8.51
N PRO A 77 -10.99 13.10 9.16
CA PRO A 77 -9.72 13.64 8.68
C PRO A 77 -8.66 12.57 8.49
N ARG A 78 -7.70 12.82 7.59
CA ARG A 78 -6.61 11.88 7.27
C ARG A 78 -5.86 11.39 8.52
N ILE A 79 -5.65 12.30 9.48
CA ILE A 79 -4.93 12.01 10.72
C ILE A 79 -5.82 12.43 11.88
N VAL A 80 -6.17 11.48 12.75
CA VAL A 80 -6.92 11.71 14.00
C VAL A 80 -6.20 11.01 15.14
N MET A 81 -6.02 11.68 16.28
CA MET A 81 -5.27 11.16 17.43
C MET A 81 -3.88 10.58 17.05
N ARG A 82 -3.22 11.24 16.09
CA ARG A 82 -1.93 10.82 15.50
C ARG A 82 -1.96 9.49 14.74
N LEU A 83 -3.13 8.96 14.39
CA LEU A 83 -3.27 7.78 13.54
C LEU A 83 -3.58 8.18 12.08
N ASP A 84 -2.81 7.66 11.12
CA ASP A 84 -3.14 7.78 9.69
C ASP A 84 -4.30 6.85 9.33
N ILE A 85 -5.48 7.43 9.09
CA ILE A 85 -6.72 6.67 8.86
C ILE A 85 -6.64 5.81 7.60
N PRO A 86 -6.23 6.31 6.41
CA PRO A 86 -6.10 5.47 5.22
C PRO A 86 -5.11 4.32 5.41
N GLY A 87 -4.05 4.60 6.17
CA GLY A 87 -3.04 3.63 6.53
C GLY A 87 -3.56 2.49 7.36
N PHE A 88 -4.27 2.84 8.43
CA PHE A 88 -4.91 1.90 9.33
C PHE A 88 -5.95 1.04 8.59
N VAL A 89 -6.81 1.64 7.75
CA VAL A 89 -7.82 0.91 6.96
C VAL A 89 -7.17 -0.13 6.05
N CYS A 90 -6.13 0.23 5.29
CA CYS A 90 -5.42 -0.70 4.41
C CYS A 90 -4.81 -1.88 5.18
N LEU A 91 -4.36 -1.61 6.40
CA LEU A 91 -3.77 -2.62 7.25
C LEU A 91 -4.82 -3.58 7.84
N LEU A 92 -6.03 -3.11 8.11
CA LEU A 92 -7.15 -3.96 8.50
C LEU A 92 -7.59 -4.86 7.32
N GLU A 93 -7.56 -4.33 6.09
CA GLU A 93 -7.78 -5.12 4.86
C GLU A 93 -6.75 -6.24 4.72
N ASP A 94 -5.46 -5.94 4.91
CA ASP A 94 -4.37 -6.94 4.91
C ASP A 94 -4.62 -8.05 5.95
N TYR A 95 -5.07 -7.67 7.15
CA TYR A 95 -5.36 -8.61 8.23
C TYR A 95 -6.56 -9.51 7.90
N LEU A 96 -7.66 -8.95 7.39
CA LEU A 96 -8.84 -9.70 6.96
C LEU A 96 -8.55 -10.65 5.82
N ALA A 97 -7.66 -10.25 4.89
CA ALA A 97 -7.18 -11.10 3.81
C ALA A 97 -6.23 -12.22 4.30
N GLY A 98 -5.89 -12.28 5.60
CA GLY A 98 -4.99 -13.28 6.17
C GLY A 98 -3.52 -13.05 5.83
N THR A 99 -3.16 -11.88 5.29
CA THR A 99 -1.81 -11.59 4.80
C THR A 99 -0.85 -11.04 5.86
N ARG A 100 -1.37 -10.66 7.05
CA ARG A 100 -0.57 -10.07 8.15
C ARG A 100 -1.09 -10.48 9.54
N ARG A 101 -0.19 -10.53 10.54
CA ARG A 101 -0.50 -10.79 11.97
C ARG A 101 -0.55 -9.51 12.83
N PRO A 102 -1.30 -9.47 13.95
CA PRO A 102 -1.59 -8.27 14.76
C PRO A 102 -0.38 -7.54 15.35
N GLY A 103 0.72 -8.25 15.61
CA GLY A 103 1.84 -7.80 16.45
C GLY A 103 2.72 -6.65 15.95
N SER A 104 2.44 -6.05 14.79
CA SER A 104 3.37 -5.12 14.11
C SER A 104 2.70 -3.87 13.53
N ILE A 105 1.50 -3.56 14.01
CA ILE A 105 0.48 -3.00 13.15
C ILE A 105 0.24 -1.50 13.36
N VAL A 106 0.09 -1.02 14.60
CA VAL A 106 -0.21 0.40 14.87
C VAL A 106 0.86 1.03 15.76
N ASN A 107 1.65 1.96 15.21
CA ASN A 107 2.54 2.81 16.00
C ASN A 107 1.98 4.25 16.03
N PRO A 108 1.47 4.74 17.18
CA PRO A 108 0.90 6.09 17.28
C PRO A 108 1.96 7.21 17.18
N HIS A 109 3.26 6.86 17.27
CA HIS A 109 4.38 7.80 17.13
C HIS A 109 4.98 7.84 15.70
N ASN A 110 4.66 6.84 14.86
CA ASN A 110 5.13 6.70 13.47
C ASN A 110 4.01 6.15 12.58
N SER A 111 2.83 6.77 12.64
CA SER A 111 1.65 6.25 11.96
C SER A 111 1.65 6.49 10.46
N THR A 112 2.74 6.97 9.85
CA THR A 112 2.86 6.99 8.40
C THR A 112 2.90 5.55 7.89
N TYR A 113 1.72 4.95 7.73
CA TYR A 113 1.56 3.78 6.91
C TYR A 113 2.01 4.20 5.51
N ARG A 114 3.23 3.81 5.16
CA ARG A 114 3.70 3.93 3.79
C ARG A 114 2.85 2.98 2.98
N GLN A 115 1.77 3.53 2.44
CA GLN A 115 0.83 2.88 1.56
C GLN A 115 1.67 2.11 0.53
N LYS A 116 1.71 0.79 0.68
CA LYS A 116 2.22 -0.10 -0.37
C LYS A 116 1.09 -0.28 -1.38
N THR A 117 0.34 0.78 -1.69
CA THR A 117 -0.50 0.83 -2.87
C THR A 117 0.42 0.44 -4.02
N ILE A 118 -0.08 -0.38 -4.93
CA ILE A 118 0.49 -0.49 -6.27
C ILE A 118 0.23 0.87 -6.94
N VAL A 119 0.83 1.94 -6.43
CA VAL A 119 0.97 3.18 -7.14
C VAL A 119 1.89 2.78 -8.27
N ILE A 120 1.34 2.71 -9.48
CA ILE A 120 2.15 2.75 -10.67
C ILE A 120 2.84 4.12 -10.58
N ASP A 121 4.05 4.12 -10.04
CA ASP A 121 4.92 5.28 -9.91
C ASP A 121 4.89 6.02 -11.25
N ARG A 122 4.81 7.35 -11.27
CA ARG A 122 4.86 8.14 -12.52
C ARG A 122 6.01 7.67 -13.40
N THR A 123 7.13 7.31 -12.78
CA THR A 123 8.28 6.69 -13.44
C THR A 123 7.93 5.38 -14.16
N ARG A 124 7.21 4.46 -13.50
CA ARG A 124 6.76 3.20 -14.10
C ARG A 124 5.77 3.42 -15.22
N LEU A 125 4.85 4.37 -15.07
CA LEU A 125 3.87 4.72 -16.10
C LEU A 125 4.57 5.31 -17.34
N THR A 126 5.54 6.21 -17.13
CA THR A 126 6.35 6.77 -18.22
C THR A 126 7.19 5.70 -18.92
N LEU A 127 7.82 4.79 -18.17
CA LEU A 127 8.59 3.68 -18.77
C LEU A 127 7.70 2.74 -19.59
N LEU A 128 6.52 2.41 -19.06
CA LEU A 128 5.54 1.57 -19.76
C LEU A 128 5.02 2.27 -21.02
N GLY A 129 4.76 3.57 -20.95
CA GLY A 129 4.35 4.38 -22.10
C GLY A 129 5.43 4.45 -23.18
N ILE A 130 6.70 4.65 -22.80
CA ILE A 130 7.83 4.64 -23.75
C ILE A 130 7.96 3.26 -24.40
N TRP A 131 7.93 2.19 -23.60
CA TRP A 131 8.01 0.82 -24.12
C TRP A 131 6.88 0.52 -25.11
N LEU A 132 5.64 0.84 -24.74
CA LEU A 132 4.47 0.65 -25.60
C LEU A 132 4.59 1.47 -26.90
N GLY A 133 5.07 2.71 -26.81
CA GLY A 133 5.33 3.56 -27.97
C GLY A 133 6.35 2.94 -28.94
N VAL A 134 7.45 2.37 -28.43
CA VAL A 134 8.44 1.65 -29.26
C VAL A 134 7.81 0.42 -29.92
N MET A 135 6.98 -0.34 -29.21
CA MET A 135 6.29 -1.51 -29.78
C MET A 135 5.30 -1.12 -30.87
N CYS A 136 4.53 -0.05 -30.66
CA CYS A 136 3.60 0.49 -31.67
C CYS A 136 4.36 1.00 -32.89
N TYR A 137 5.41 1.80 -32.71
CA TYR A 137 6.23 2.27 -33.82
C TYR A 137 6.83 1.11 -34.62
N PHE A 138 7.34 0.11 -33.92
CA PHE A 138 7.90 -1.08 -34.58
C PHE A 138 6.83 -1.85 -35.38
N SER A 139 5.65 -2.04 -34.80
CA SER A 139 4.55 -2.82 -35.39
C SER A 139 3.88 -2.11 -36.57
N PHE A 140 3.63 -0.80 -36.46
CA PHE A 140 2.87 -0.04 -37.46
C PHE A 140 3.72 0.70 -38.48
N VAL A 141 5.01 0.91 -38.22
CA VAL A 141 5.90 1.65 -39.12
C VAL A 141 7.03 0.76 -39.62
N VAL A 142 7.85 0.23 -38.71
CA VAL A 142 9.09 -0.47 -39.10
C VAL A 142 8.80 -1.79 -39.80
N ALA A 143 7.96 -2.65 -39.20
CA ALA A 143 7.66 -3.94 -39.80
C ALA A 143 7.03 -3.79 -41.21
N PRO A 144 5.96 -2.99 -41.42
CA PRO A 144 5.40 -2.76 -42.74
C PRO A 144 6.42 -2.20 -43.74
N ALA A 145 7.26 -1.25 -43.33
CA ALA A 145 8.29 -0.68 -44.20
C ALA A 145 9.29 -1.76 -44.66
N VAL A 146 9.76 -2.62 -43.75
CA VAL A 146 10.70 -3.69 -44.08
C VAL A 146 10.09 -4.70 -45.06
N PHE A 147 8.83 -5.08 -44.86
CA PHE A 147 8.10 -5.95 -45.79
C PHE A 147 7.84 -5.29 -47.16
N SER A 148 7.77 -3.96 -47.23
CA SER A 148 7.57 -3.24 -48.50
C SER A 148 8.85 -3.08 -49.32
N VAL A 149 10.02 -3.04 -48.66
CA VAL A 149 11.30 -2.79 -49.31
C VAL A 149 12.02 -4.09 -49.70
N LEU A 150 11.89 -5.12 -48.87
CA LEU A 150 12.60 -6.38 -49.13
C LEU A 150 11.85 -7.28 -50.11
N PRO A 151 12.56 -7.90 -51.07
CA PRO A 151 11.93 -8.71 -52.12
C PRO A 151 11.41 -10.07 -51.63
N SER A 152 11.84 -10.51 -50.45
CA SER A 152 11.44 -11.80 -49.86
C SER A 152 10.74 -11.58 -48.51
N PRO A 153 9.47 -12.00 -48.36
CA PRO A 153 8.75 -11.96 -47.09
C PRO A 153 9.47 -12.73 -45.97
N VAL A 154 10.16 -13.82 -46.31
CA VAL A 154 10.92 -14.63 -45.34
C VAL A 154 12.12 -13.84 -44.83
N LEU A 155 12.83 -13.15 -45.73
CA LEU A 155 13.97 -12.31 -45.36
C LEU A 155 13.51 -11.11 -44.50
N ALA A 156 12.41 -10.47 -44.87
CA ALA A 156 11.79 -9.41 -44.09
C ALA A 156 11.41 -9.87 -42.68
N GLY A 157 10.72 -11.01 -42.56
CA GLY A 157 10.36 -11.60 -41.28
C GLY A 157 11.57 -11.92 -40.39
N SER A 158 12.68 -12.36 -40.98
CA SER A 158 13.93 -12.63 -40.25
C SER A 158 14.58 -11.36 -39.68
N VAL A 159 14.58 -10.27 -40.45
CA VAL A 159 15.11 -8.97 -40.04
C VAL A 159 14.25 -8.36 -38.93
N VAL A 160 12.92 -8.38 -39.12
CA VAL A 160 11.95 -7.89 -38.12
C VAL A 160 12.07 -8.69 -36.82
N SER A 161 12.07 -10.02 -36.87
CA SER A 161 12.18 -10.86 -35.67
C SER A 161 13.49 -10.62 -34.91
N ARG A 162 14.61 -10.52 -35.62
CA ARG A 162 15.93 -10.29 -35.00
C ARG A 162 16.03 -8.91 -34.37
N THR A 163 15.51 -7.88 -35.04
CA THR A 163 15.54 -6.49 -34.53
C THR A 163 14.61 -6.32 -33.32
N LEU A 164 13.42 -6.93 -33.34
CA LEU A 164 12.50 -6.95 -32.21
C LEU A 164 13.14 -7.62 -30.98
N GLY A 165 13.72 -8.81 -31.15
CA GLY A 165 14.35 -9.54 -30.05
C GLY A 165 15.53 -8.78 -29.41
N ILE A 166 16.33 -8.06 -30.21
CA ILE A 166 17.40 -7.19 -29.68
C ILE A 166 16.81 -6.02 -28.89
N ALA A 167 15.76 -5.36 -29.41
CA ALA A 167 15.12 -4.24 -28.74
C ALA A 167 14.51 -4.64 -27.38
N GLU A 168 13.85 -5.80 -27.33
CA GLU A 168 13.30 -6.36 -26.09
C GLU A 168 14.39 -6.68 -25.07
N LEU A 169 15.49 -7.31 -25.50
CA LEU A 169 16.61 -7.64 -24.61
C LEU A 169 17.26 -6.39 -24.01
N ILE A 170 17.50 -5.36 -24.82
CA ILE A 170 18.01 -4.07 -24.36
C ILE A 170 17.04 -3.45 -23.33
N GLY A 171 15.74 -3.49 -23.61
CA GLY A 171 14.70 -3.01 -22.70
C GLY A 171 14.74 -3.71 -21.33
N ILE A 172 14.91 -5.03 -21.31
CA ILE A 172 15.02 -5.81 -20.07
C ILE A 172 16.27 -5.42 -19.28
N ILE A 173 17.43 -5.32 -19.95
CA ILE A 173 18.71 -4.96 -19.30
C ILE A 173 18.62 -3.56 -18.69
N LEU A 174 18.17 -2.56 -19.46
CA LEU A 174 17.99 -1.19 -18.97
C LEU A 174 16.98 -1.13 -17.83
N GLY A 175 15.88 -1.88 -17.93
CA GLY A 175 14.87 -1.99 -16.88
C GLY A 175 15.45 -2.52 -15.56
N LEU A 176 16.30 -3.56 -15.61
CA LEU A 176 16.97 -4.12 -14.43
C LEU A 176 17.97 -3.14 -13.80
N ILE A 177 18.76 -2.45 -14.62
CA ILE A 177 19.73 -1.44 -14.16
C ILE A 177 18.99 -0.30 -13.45
N LEU A 178 17.96 0.25 -14.09
CA LEU A 178 17.16 1.34 -13.52
C LEU A 178 16.46 0.90 -12.22
N HIS A 179 15.92 -0.32 -12.19
CA HIS A 179 15.30 -0.87 -10.99
C HIS A 179 16.29 -0.94 -9.82
N ARG A 180 17.51 -1.43 -10.06
CA ARG A 180 18.57 -1.51 -9.05
C ARG A 180 18.99 -0.12 -8.57
N PHE A 181 19.16 0.84 -9.49
CA PHE A 181 19.52 2.21 -9.16
C PHE A 181 18.45 2.90 -8.30
N MET A 182 17.17 2.76 -8.67
CA MET A 182 16.06 3.32 -7.90
C MET A 182 15.95 2.70 -6.49
N ARG A 183 16.18 1.38 -6.36
CA ARG A 183 16.25 0.73 -5.04
C ARG A 183 17.40 1.27 -4.20
N PHE A 184 18.58 1.44 -4.79
CA PHE A 184 19.76 1.98 -4.11
C PHE A 184 19.51 3.40 -3.57
N ARG A 185 18.97 4.31 -4.40
CA ARG A 185 18.64 5.67 -3.95
C ARG A 185 17.65 5.70 -2.78
N LYS A 186 16.64 4.82 -2.78
CA LYS A 186 15.69 4.71 -1.66
C LYS A 186 16.37 4.29 -0.36
N MET A 187 17.27 3.31 -0.41
CA MET A 187 18.03 2.88 0.79
C MET A 187 18.94 3.99 1.32
N CYS A 188 19.57 4.78 0.46
CA CYS A 188 20.41 5.89 0.89
C CYS A 188 19.62 7.07 1.49
N ALA A 189 18.39 7.29 1.04
CA ALA A 189 17.50 8.32 1.57
C ALA A 189 16.90 7.96 2.94
N GLU A 190 16.84 6.67 3.29
CA GLU A 190 16.33 6.14 4.57
C GLU A 190 17.42 5.97 5.64
N LYS A 191 18.55 6.69 5.55
CA LYS A 191 19.51 6.73 6.66
C LYS A 191 18.81 7.24 7.92
N PRO A 192 18.86 6.51 9.05
CA PRO A 192 18.17 6.92 10.26
C PRO A 192 18.80 8.22 10.77
N THR A 193 17.99 9.27 10.81
CA THR A 193 18.32 10.49 11.55
C THR A 193 18.38 10.13 13.04
N GLY A 194 19.61 10.08 13.58
CA GLY A 194 19.89 10.30 14.99
C GLY A 194 19.48 9.18 15.95
N SER A 195 20.38 8.23 16.14
CA SER A 195 20.66 7.73 17.49
C SER A 195 21.26 8.88 18.31
N SER A 196 20.42 9.70 18.93
CA SER A 196 20.88 10.51 20.06
C SER A 196 20.69 9.67 21.30
N HIS A 197 21.81 9.15 21.80
CA HIS A 197 21.98 8.96 23.24
C HIS A 197 21.55 10.26 23.94
N TYR A 198 20.66 10.17 24.92
CA TYR A 198 20.74 10.74 26.26
C TYR A 198 19.51 10.27 27.06
#